data_AF-A0A3S1JZK8-F1
#
_entry.id   AF-A0A3S1JZK8-F1
#
_cell.length_a   1.000
_cell.length_b   1.000
_cell.length_c   1.000
_cell.angle_alpha   90.00
_cell.angle_beta   90.00
_cell.angle_gamma   90.00
#
_symmetry.space_group_name_H-M   'P 1'
#
loop_
_entity.id
_entity.type
_entity.pdbx_description
1 polymer ?
#
loop_
_entity_poly.entity_id
_entity_poly.type
_entity_poly.pdbx_seq_one_letter_code
_entity_poly.pdbx_strand_id
1 'polypeptide(L)'
;MNVSNDEQRRGRLKQFLKVLSEDPSLSNQDGLEETKSLSELLLFSGYRSWDEPVDMSEVLSQLLRKLGFEACSVDMMEHVVNGGTIDEFMNSRCHRLHSEHQDRF
;
A
#
# COMPACT_ATOMS: atom_id res chain seq x y z
N MET A 1 14.04 -20.15 25.43
CA MET A 1 13.54 -18.75 25.47
C MET A 1 12.78 -18.50 24.18
N ASN A 2 11.49 -18.81 24.14
CA ASN A 2 10.61 -18.43 23.03
C ASN A 2 9.87 -17.17 23.48
N VAL A 3 10.50 -16.00 23.32
CA VAL A 3 9.71 -14.77 23.27
C VAL A 3 8.79 -14.98 22.08
N SER A 4 7.51 -15.21 22.38
CA SER A 4 6.54 -15.76 21.47
C SER A 4 6.55 -14.98 20.14
N ASN A 5 6.60 -15.69 19.01
CA ASN A 5 6.47 -15.10 17.68
C ASN A 5 5.29 -14.12 17.61
N ASP A 6 4.21 -14.41 18.34
CA ASP A 6 3.03 -13.55 18.43
C ASP A 6 3.30 -12.21 19.15
N GLU A 7 4.18 -12.21 20.15
CA GLU A 7 4.56 -10.99 20.87
C GLU A 7 5.43 -10.09 20.00
N GLN A 8 6.35 -10.68 19.23
CA GLN A 8 7.15 -9.95 18.24
C GLN A 8 6.27 -9.39 17.11
N ARG A 9 5.34 -10.19 16.56
CA ARG A 9 4.38 -9.74 15.54
C ARG A 9 3.50 -8.61 16.06
N ARG A 10 2.99 -8.74 17.29
CA ARG A 10 2.19 -7.70 17.95
C ARG A 10 2.99 -6.42 18.19
N GLY A 11 4.24 -6.55 18.60
CA GLY A 11 5.15 -5.42 18.76
C GLY A 11 5.37 -4.68 17.44
N ARG A 12 5.68 -5.42 16.37
CA ARG A 12 5.86 -4.86 15.02
C ARG A 12 4.60 -4.17 14.50
N LEU A 13 3.43 -4.78 14.68
CA LEU A 13 2.15 -4.19 14.27
C LEU A 13 1.86 -2.89 15.04
N LYS A 14 2.08 -2.87 16.36
CA LYS A 14 1.88 -1.65 17.16
C LYS A 14 2.78 -0.51 16.70
N GLN A 15 4.04 -0.81 16.38
CA GLN A 15 4.97 0.19 15.85
C GLN A 15 4.50 0.70 14.49
N PHE A 16 4.14 -0.20 13.58
CA PHE A 16 3.61 0.17 12.27
C PHE A 16 2.38 1.09 12.38
N LEU A 17 1.38 0.70 13.17
CA LEU A 17 0.17 1.51 13.37
C LEU A 17 0.46 2.85 14.04
N LYS A 18 1.43 2.90 14.95
CA LYS A 18 1.87 4.15 15.56
C LYS A 18 2.45 5.10 14.52
N VAL A 19 3.39 4.63 13.71
CA VAL A 19 4.00 5.47 12.65
C VAL A 19 2.95 5.94 11.66
N LEU A 20 2.04 5.05 11.23
CA LEU A 20 0.93 5.44 10.34
C LEU A 20 0.05 6.53 10.94
N SER A 21 -0.25 6.47 12.25
CA SER A 21 -1.08 7.49 12.90
C SER A 21 -0.40 8.87 12.97
N GLU A 22 0.91 8.91 12.82
CA GLU A 22 1.73 10.12 12.84
C GLU A 22 2.11 10.58 11.42
N ASP A 23 1.73 9.84 10.37
CA ASP A 23 2.07 10.16 8.98
C ASP A 23 1.17 11.28 8.42
N PRO A 24 1.71 12.48 8.16
CA PRO A 24 0.93 13.62 7.67
C PRO A 24 0.41 13.42 6.24
N SER A 25 1.01 12.52 5.45
CA SER A 25 0.57 12.24 4.08
C SER A 25 -0.82 11.60 4.02
N LEU A 26 -1.23 10.92 5.09
CA LEU A 26 -2.56 10.31 5.22
C LEU A 26 -3.67 11.32 5.55
N SER A 27 -3.32 12.50 6.05
CA SER A 27 -4.29 13.52 6.47
C SER A 27 -4.73 14.45 5.33
N ASN A 28 -4.02 14.45 4.20
CA ASN A 28 -4.30 15.31 3.07
C ASN A 28 -5.29 14.63 2.11
N GLN A 29 -6.59 14.76 2.39
CA GLN A 29 -7.67 14.40 1.45
C GLN A 29 -8.04 15.55 0.51
N ASP A 30 -7.29 16.64 0.51
CA ASP A 30 -7.48 17.77 -0.40
C ASP A 30 -7.00 17.36 -1.81
N GLY A 31 -7.93 16.85 -2.61
CA GLY A 31 -7.68 16.41 -3.99
C GLY A 31 -7.91 14.93 -4.24
N LEU A 32 -8.71 14.25 -3.40
CA LEU A 32 -9.09 12.85 -3.62
C LEU A 32 -10.03 12.74 -4.84
N GLU A 33 -9.44 12.83 -6.03
CA GLU A 33 -9.99 12.31 -7.29
C GLU A 33 -10.59 10.93 -7.01
N GLU A 34 -11.91 10.83 -7.19
CA GLU A 34 -12.76 9.64 -7.07
C GLU A 34 -12.21 8.51 -6.19
N THR A 35 -12.68 8.43 -4.94
CA THR A 35 -12.51 7.22 -4.11
C THR A 35 -13.03 6.01 -4.90
N LYS A 36 -12.14 5.19 -5.44
CA LYS A 36 -12.53 3.92 -6.08
C LYS A 36 -13.17 3.03 -5.03
N SER A 37 -14.30 2.42 -5.38
CA SER A 37 -14.94 1.42 -4.56
C SER A 37 -14.02 0.22 -4.33
N LEU A 38 -14.20 -0.49 -3.22
CA LEU A 38 -13.43 -1.71 -2.96
C LEU A 38 -13.59 -2.74 -4.09
N SER A 39 -14.79 -2.87 -4.66
CA SER A 39 -15.04 -3.72 -5.83
C SER A 39 -14.19 -3.35 -7.03
N GLU A 40 -14.02 -2.06 -7.33
CA GLU A 40 -13.17 -1.60 -8.42
C GLU A 40 -11.70 -1.85 -8.13
N LEU A 41 -11.26 -1.69 -6.87
CA LEU A 41 -9.89 -1.99 -6.46
C LEU A 41 -9.58 -3.49 -6.60
N LEU A 42 -10.49 -4.38 -6.20
CA LEU A 42 -10.32 -5.82 -6.34
C LEU A 42 -10.30 -6.26 -7.81
N LEU A 43 -11.21 -5.70 -8.62
CA LEU A 43 -11.22 -5.93 -10.06
C LEU A 43 -9.91 -5.44 -10.71
N PHE A 44 -9.48 -4.23 -10.35
CA PHE A 44 -8.27 -3.64 -10.87
C PHE A 44 -7.01 -4.37 -10.40
N SER A 45 -6.95 -4.90 -9.19
CA SER A 45 -5.81 -5.71 -8.74
C SER A 45 -5.75 -7.06 -9.48
N GLY A 46 -6.89 -7.56 -9.96
CA GLY A 46 -7.02 -8.89 -10.54
C GLY A 46 -7.18 -9.97 -9.46
N TYR A 47 -7.54 -9.56 -8.24
CA TYR A 47 -7.71 -10.46 -7.12
C TYR A 47 -8.94 -11.34 -7.35
N ARG A 48 -8.77 -12.64 -7.17
CA ARG A 48 -9.86 -13.63 -7.23
C ARG A 48 -10.14 -14.10 -5.81
N SER A 49 -11.27 -13.70 -5.23
CA SER A 49 -11.74 -14.27 -3.98
C SER A 49 -12.44 -15.60 -4.27
N TRP A 50 -11.90 -16.71 -3.75
CA TRP A 50 -12.47 -18.04 -3.88
C TRP A 50 -13.24 -18.38 -2.60
N ASP A 51 -14.43 -17.79 -2.39
CA ASP A 51 -15.25 -17.93 -1.17
C ASP A 51 -14.53 -17.66 0.18
N GLU A 52 -13.31 -17.13 0.13
CA GLU A 52 -12.47 -16.82 1.27
C GLU A 52 -12.49 -15.30 1.58
N PRO A 53 -12.18 -14.91 2.84
CA PRO A 53 -11.98 -13.52 3.18
C PRO A 53 -10.92 -12.86 2.31
N VAL A 54 -11.14 -11.60 1.94
CA VAL A 54 -10.21 -10.83 1.12
C VAL A 54 -8.91 -10.60 1.88
N ASP A 55 -7.81 -11.13 1.35
CA ASP A 55 -6.46 -10.80 1.82
C ASP A 55 -6.03 -9.45 1.23
N MET A 56 -6.25 -8.38 1.99
CA MET A 56 -5.87 -7.02 1.60
C MET A 56 -4.36 -6.86 1.43
N SER A 57 -3.53 -7.70 2.05
CA SER A 57 -2.07 -7.65 1.89
C SER A 57 -1.66 -8.12 0.50
N GLU A 58 -2.35 -9.12 -0.04
CA GLU A 58 -2.15 -9.62 -1.40
C GLU A 58 -2.75 -8.66 -2.43
N VAL A 59 -3.96 -8.13 -2.18
CA VAL A 59 -4.57 -7.09 -3.03
C VAL A 59 -3.64 -5.90 -3.18
N LEU A 60 -3.12 -5.37 -2.06
CA LEU A 60 -2.20 -4.23 -2.07
C LEU A 60 -0.90 -4.57 -2.82
N SER A 61 -0.36 -5.78 -2.62
CA SER A 61 0.84 -6.22 -3.34
C SER A 61 0.60 -6.28 -4.86
N GLN A 62 -0.56 -6.74 -5.30
CA GLN A 62 -0.94 -6.76 -6.71
C GLN A 62 -1.13 -5.34 -7.26
N LEU A 63 -1.74 -4.44 -6.50
CA LEU A 63 -1.89 -3.03 -6.88
C LEU A 63 -0.54 -2.33 -7.05
N LEU A 64 0.38 -2.52 -6.10
CA LEU A 64 1.75 -1.99 -6.18
C LEU A 64 2.47 -2.51 -7.42
N ARG A 65 2.39 -3.80 -7.72
CA ARG A 65 2.95 -4.38 -8.95
C ARG A 65 2.36 -3.76 -10.22
N LYS A 66 1.05 -3.53 -10.26
CA LYS A 66 0.40 -2.89 -11.42
C LYS A 66 0.79 -1.43 -11.60
N LEU A 67 1.11 -0.74 -10.51
CA LEU A 67 1.69 0.60 -10.54
C LEU A 67 3.18 0.60 -10.92
N GLY A 68 3.78 -0.57 -11.18
CA GLY A 68 5.18 -0.71 -11.61
C GLY A 68 6.18 -0.86 -10.47
N PHE A 69 5.72 -1.05 -9.23
CA PHE A 69 6.61 -1.30 -8.10
C PHE A 69 7.02 -2.77 -8.03
N GLU A 70 8.32 -3.04 -7.99
CA GLU A 70 8.87 -4.33 -7.59
C GLU A 70 8.88 -4.47 -6.05
N ALA A 71 7.75 -4.18 -5.41
CA ALA A 71 7.58 -4.20 -3.97
C ALA A 71 6.21 -4.77 -3.61
N CYS A 72 6.09 -5.31 -2.40
CA CYS A 72 4.85 -5.85 -1.85
C CYS A 72 4.41 -5.07 -0.61
N SER A 73 3.27 -5.45 -0.05
CA SER A 73 2.73 -4.87 1.18
C SER A 73 3.69 -4.98 2.37
N VAL A 74 4.50 -6.04 2.44
CA VAL A 74 5.50 -6.23 3.48
C VAL A 74 6.65 -5.22 3.37
N ASP A 75 7.11 -4.94 2.16
CA ASP A 75 8.18 -3.97 1.91
C ASP A 75 7.73 -2.55 2.29
N MET A 76 6.48 -2.21 1.96
CA MET A 76 5.88 -0.95 2.38
C MET A 76 5.78 -0.86 3.91
N MET A 77 5.32 -1.93 4.57
CA MET A 77 5.25 -1.98 6.03
C MET A 77 6.65 -1.82 6.66
N GLU A 78 7.67 -2.45 6.09
CA GLU A 78 9.06 -2.32 6.56
C GLU A 78 9.58 -0.89 6.39
N HIS A 79 9.32 -0.25 5.25
CA HIS A 79 9.66 1.16 5.03
C HIS A 79 9.06 2.07 6.10
N VAL A 80 7.76 1.90 6.38
CA VAL A 80 7.04 2.69 7.39
C VAL A 80 7.56 2.40 8.81
N VAL A 81 7.79 1.14 9.16
CA VAL A 81 8.35 0.78 10.49
C VAL A 81 9.73 1.39 10.71
N ASN A 82 10.52 1.57 9.65
CA ASN A 82 11.82 2.21 9.67
C ASN A 82 11.76 3.75 9.65
N GLY A 83 10.56 4.34 9.71
CA GLY A 83 10.34 5.79 9.84
C GLY A 83 10.09 6.53 8.53
N GLY A 84 9.93 5.84 7.40
CA GLY A 84 9.51 6.45 6.15
C GLY A 84 7.99 6.67 6.08
N THR A 85 7.56 7.58 5.21
CA THR A 85 6.12 7.86 4.97
C THR A 85 5.57 7.06 3.80
N ILE A 86 4.24 6.93 3.70
CA ILE A 86 3.61 6.29 2.53
C ILE A 86 3.91 7.09 1.26
N ASP A 87 3.82 8.41 1.32
CA ASP A 87 4.12 9.26 0.16
C ASP A 87 5.56 9.09 -0.32
N GLU A 88 6.54 9.07 0.60
CA GLU A 88 7.93 8.75 0.25
C GLU A 88 8.04 7.39 -0.42
N PHE A 89 7.41 6.35 0.12
CA PHE A 89 7.44 5.01 -0.49
C PHE A 89 6.89 5.03 -1.93
N MET A 90 5.75 5.69 -2.14
CA MET A 90 5.09 5.78 -3.45
C MET A 90 5.93 6.63 -4.42
N ASN A 91 6.50 7.75 -3.98
CA ASN A 91 7.26 8.66 -4.84
C ASN A 91 8.69 8.19 -5.11
N SER A 92 9.30 7.43 -4.20
CA SER A 92 10.69 6.92 -4.34
C SER A 92 10.91 6.04 -5.56
N ARG A 93 9.84 5.46 -6.11
CA ARG A 93 9.91 4.52 -7.25
C ARG A 93 8.91 4.84 -8.37
N CYS A 94 8.11 5.90 -8.22
CA CYS A 94 7.21 6.39 -9.27
C CYS A 94 7.98 7.23 -10.30
N HIS A 95 8.81 6.57 -11.10
CA HIS A 95 9.33 7.12 -12.35
C HIS A 95 8.82 6.29 -13.52
N ARG A 96 7.50 6.15 -13.70
CA ARG A 96 6.98 5.63 -14.99
C ARG A 96 5.50 5.77 -15.35
N LEU A 97 4.71 6.72 -14.84
CA LEU A 97 3.34 6.91 -15.38
C LEU A 97 2.95 8.39 -15.50
N HIS A 98 3.59 9.11 -16.42
CA HIS A 98 2.98 10.30 -17.05
C HIS A 98 3.63 10.53 -18.42
N SER A 99 3.28 9.73 -19.43
CA SER A 99 3.60 10.06 -20.85
C SER A 99 2.78 9.23 -21.84
N GLU A 100 1.48 9.04 -21.65
CA GLU A 100 0.61 8.70 -22.78
C GLU A 100 -0.78 9.29 -22.50
N HIS A 101 -1.02 10.52 -22.96
CA HIS A 101 -2.30 11.04 -23.52
C HIS A 101 -2.17 12.56 -23.73
N GLN A 102 -1.24 12.98 -24.57
CA GLN A 102 -1.30 14.29 -25.20
C GLN A 102 -0.70 14.19 -26.60
N ASP A 103 -1.57 13.89 -27.56
CA ASP A 103 -1.61 14.47 -28.91
C ASP A 103 -2.50 13.60 -29.82
N ARG A 104 -3.81 13.82 -29.71
CA ARG A 104 -4.70 13.77 -30.86
C ARG A 104 -5.30 15.17 -30.97
N PHE A 105 -4.77 15.98 -31.88
CA PHE A 105 -5.50 16.70 -32.93
C PHE A 105 -4.50 17.28 -33.93
#